data_AF-A0A961YFD2-F1
#
_entry.id   AF-A0A961YFD2-F1
#
_cell.length_a   1.000
_cell.length_b   1.000
_cell.length_c   1.000
_cell.angle_alpha   90.00
_cell.angle_beta   90.00
_cell.angle_gamma   90.00
#
_symmetry.space_group_name_H-M   'P 1'
#
loop_
_entity.id
_entity.type
_entity.pdbx_description
1 polymer ?
#
loop_
_entity_poly.entity_id
_entity_poly.type
_entity_poly.pdbx_seq_one_letter_code
_entity_poly.pdbx_strand_id
1 'polypeptide(L)'
;MMITRIILTAAVAAFAFAPTMSFADPAPREKARLVMLDQCVESSSTRGNLFEEFAKSCRCASSRTAKKLSDKEVASVVSAGKLSGSASRVWNEQMKACK
;
A
#
# COMPACT_ATOMS: atom_id res chain seq x y z
N MET A 1 47.68 1.82 47.43
CA MET A 1 48.36 1.27 46.23
C MET A 1 47.93 -0.17 46.02
N MET A 2 47.10 -0.46 45.00
CA MET A 2 47.26 -1.60 44.09
C MET A 2 46.15 -1.56 43.04
N ILE A 3 46.59 -1.57 41.79
CA ILE A 3 45.86 -1.74 40.53
C ILE A 3 45.19 -3.13 40.54
N THR A 4 44.13 -3.37 39.73
CA THR A 4 44.08 -4.47 38.72
C THR A 4 42.64 -4.84 38.29
N ARG A 5 42.33 -4.46 37.03
CA ARG A 5 41.62 -5.17 35.95
C ARG A 5 40.10 -5.36 35.97
N ILE A 6 39.45 -4.57 35.11
CA ILE A 6 38.64 -4.97 33.94
C ILE A 6 38.12 -6.42 33.98
N ILE A 7 36.80 -6.57 34.14
CA ILE A 7 36.03 -7.60 33.44
C ILE A 7 34.81 -6.92 32.82
N LEU A 8 35.03 -6.34 31.64
CA LEU A 8 33.99 -6.11 30.63
C LEU A 8 33.70 -7.47 30.00
N THR A 9 32.61 -8.12 30.38
CA THR A 9 31.89 -9.19 29.65
C THR A 9 30.73 -9.59 30.55
N ALA A 10 29.44 -9.58 30.18
CA ALA A 10 28.88 -9.93 28.90
C ALA A 10 27.58 -9.16 28.68
N ALA A 11 27.52 -8.41 27.57
CA ALA A 11 26.28 -8.09 26.92
C ALA A 11 25.75 -9.38 26.28
N VAL A 12 24.86 -10.10 26.97
CA VAL A 12 24.08 -11.16 26.31
C VAL A 12 22.92 -10.47 25.63
N ALA A 13 23.11 -10.26 24.33
CA ALA A 13 22.09 -9.87 23.39
C ALA A 13 20.92 -10.85 23.45
N ALA A 14 19.77 -10.38 23.95
CA ALA A 14 18.49 -11.04 23.79
C ALA A 14 17.54 -10.09 23.05
N PHE A 15 17.96 -9.67 21.85
CA PHE A 15 17.06 -9.18 20.82
C PHE A 15 17.17 -10.13 19.64
N ALA A 16 16.01 -10.52 19.12
CA ALA A 16 15.76 -11.10 17.80
C ALA A 16 15.18 -12.51 17.81
N PHE A 17 13.92 -12.63 18.22
CA PHE A 17 12.95 -13.43 17.47
C PHE A 17 11.62 -12.67 17.43
N ALA A 18 11.63 -11.47 16.84
CA ALA A 18 10.41 -10.98 16.22
C ALA A 18 10.16 -11.91 15.02
N PRO A 19 8.99 -12.57 14.90
CA PRO A 19 8.66 -13.29 13.69
C PRO A 19 8.75 -12.28 12.55
N THR A 20 9.71 -12.48 11.66
CA THR A 20 9.74 -11.79 10.38
C THR A 20 8.44 -12.18 9.69
N MET A 21 7.41 -11.35 9.83
CA MET A 21 6.26 -11.39 8.94
C MET A 21 6.83 -11.16 7.55
N SER A 22 7.13 -12.25 6.86
CA SER A 22 7.37 -12.23 5.43
C SER A 22 6.05 -11.77 4.85
N PHE A 23 5.92 -10.46 4.61
CA PHE A 23 4.83 -9.89 3.85
C PHE A 23 4.95 -10.51 2.47
N ALA A 24 4.26 -11.64 2.26
CA ALA A 24 4.12 -12.23 0.95
C ALA A 24 3.67 -11.10 0.03
N ASP A 25 4.43 -10.84 -1.04
CA ASP A 25 4.11 -9.79 -1.98
C ASP A 25 2.64 -9.96 -2.38
N PRO A 26 1.80 -8.92 -2.23
CA PRO A 26 0.40 -9.04 -2.57
C PRO A 26 0.30 -9.46 -4.04
N ALA A 27 -0.65 -10.35 -4.34
CA ALA A 27 -0.92 -10.77 -5.70
C ALA A 27 -1.00 -9.54 -6.62
N PRO A 28 -0.55 -9.59 -7.89
CA PRO A 28 -0.42 -8.40 -8.74
C PRO A 28 -1.68 -7.53 -8.82
N ARG A 29 -2.87 -8.16 -8.82
CA ARG A 29 -4.16 -7.44 -8.78
C ARG A 29 -4.40 -6.69 -7.47
N GLU A 30 -4.01 -7.29 -6.35
CA GLU A 30 -4.10 -6.66 -5.04
C GLU A 30 -3.10 -5.52 -4.92
N LYS A 31 -1.88 -5.69 -5.45
CA LYS A 31 -0.89 -4.60 -5.56
C LYS A 31 -1.42 -3.43 -6.40
N ALA A 32 -2.05 -3.70 -7.55
CA ALA A 32 -2.71 -2.68 -8.34
C ALA A 32 -3.84 -1.98 -7.57
N ARG A 33 -4.65 -2.75 -6.83
CA ARG A 33 -5.72 -2.21 -5.97
C ARG A 33 -5.17 -1.21 -4.95
N LEU A 34 -4.05 -1.55 -4.30
CA LEU A 34 -3.40 -0.69 -3.32
C LEU A 34 -2.84 0.59 -3.97
N VAL A 35 -2.12 0.47 -5.10
CA VAL A 35 -1.63 1.65 -5.86
C VAL A 35 -2.76 2.61 -6.20
N MET A 36 -3.89 2.10 -6.68
CA MET A 36 -5.06 2.93 -7.01
C MET A 36 -5.69 3.57 -5.76
N LEU A 37 -5.75 2.82 -4.66
CA LEU A 37 -6.30 3.31 -3.39
C LEU A 37 -5.44 4.44 -2.82
N ASP A 38 -4.12 4.26 -2.78
CA ASP A 38 -3.17 5.24 -2.25
C ASP A 38 -3.25 6.55 -3.02
N GLN A 39 -3.25 6.50 -4.36
CA GLN A 39 -3.38 7.70 -5.19
C GLN A 39 -4.70 8.44 -4.97
N CYS A 40 -5.79 7.70 -4.81
CA CYS A 40 -7.10 8.29 -4.58
C CYS A 40 -7.16 8.99 -3.21
N VAL A 41 -6.68 8.31 -2.17
CA VAL A 41 -6.70 8.82 -0.80
C VAL A 41 -5.75 10.01 -0.67
N GLU A 42 -4.54 9.94 -1.23
CA GLU A 42 -3.57 11.04 -1.25
C GLU A 42 -4.15 12.30 -1.89
N SER A 43 -4.79 12.16 -3.06
CA SER A 43 -5.47 13.26 -3.76
C SER A 43 -6.62 13.88 -2.97
N SER A 44 -7.15 13.16 -1.98
CA SER A 44 -8.31 13.57 -1.17
C SER A 44 -7.99 14.02 0.24
N SER A 45 -6.77 13.79 0.70
CA SER A 45 -6.30 14.18 2.04
C SER A 45 -6.46 15.69 2.31
N THR A 46 -6.54 16.50 1.27
CA THR A 46 -6.79 17.95 1.32
C THR A 46 -8.27 18.33 1.40
N ARG A 47 -9.20 17.36 1.31
CA ARG A 47 -10.67 17.59 1.26
C ARG A 47 -11.36 17.64 2.62
N GLY A 48 -10.60 17.67 3.72
CA GLY A 48 -11.10 17.90 5.08
C GLY A 48 -12.23 16.95 5.48
N ASN A 49 -13.38 17.54 5.84
CA ASN A 49 -14.58 16.85 6.32
C ASN A 49 -15.26 15.91 5.31
N LEU A 50 -14.87 15.92 4.03
CA LEU A 50 -15.36 14.96 3.01
C LEU A 50 -14.44 13.75 2.84
N PHE A 51 -13.37 13.65 3.62
CA PHE A 51 -12.35 12.62 3.46
C PHE A 51 -12.90 11.20 3.62
N GLU A 52 -13.73 10.93 4.64
CA GLU A 52 -14.24 9.58 4.89
C GLU A 52 -15.16 9.08 3.77
N GLU A 53 -16.06 9.94 3.28
CA GLU A 53 -16.96 9.61 2.18
C GLU A 53 -16.15 9.35 0.91
N PHE A 54 -15.18 10.20 0.62
CA PHE A 54 -14.29 10.03 -0.52
C PHE A 54 -13.44 8.75 -0.40
N ALA A 55 -12.92 8.44 0.79
CA ALA A 55 -12.16 7.23 1.05
C ALA A 55 -13.01 5.96 0.85
N LYS A 56 -14.31 5.99 1.20
CA LYS A 56 -15.26 4.91 0.88
C LYS A 56 -15.42 4.74 -0.63
N SER A 57 -15.58 5.82 -1.38
CA SER A 57 -15.63 5.77 -2.85
C SER A 57 -14.33 5.22 -3.45
N CYS A 58 -13.16 5.65 -2.95
CA CYS A 58 -11.85 5.12 -3.36
C CYS A 58 -11.74 3.60 -3.12
N ARG A 59 -12.19 3.13 -1.95
CA ARG A 59 -12.16 1.70 -1.60
C ARG A 59 -13.06 0.87 -2.52
N CYS A 60 -14.26 1.36 -2.81
CA CYS A 60 -15.19 0.72 -3.74
C CYS A 60 -14.62 0.70 -5.17
N ALA A 61 -14.13 1.83 -5.66
CA ALA A 61 -13.63 1.96 -7.02
C ALA A 61 -12.35 1.16 -7.27
N SER A 62 -11.41 1.14 -6.31
CA SER A 62 -10.16 0.34 -6.42
C SER A 62 -10.46 -1.15 -6.54
N SER A 63 -11.35 -1.68 -5.70
CA SER A 63 -11.75 -3.09 -5.76
C SER A 63 -12.43 -3.44 -7.09
N ARG A 64 -13.36 -2.60 -7.56
CA ARG A 64 -14.05 -2.83 -8.83
C ARG A 64 -13.13 -2.69 -10.04
N THR A 65 -12.24 -1.70 -10.03
CA THR A 65 -11.28 -1.47 -11.12
C THR A 65 -10.31 -2.64 -11.22
N ALA A 66 -9.70 -3.07 -10.11
CA ALA A 66 -8.76 -4.19 -10.10
C ALA A 66 -9.34 -5.51 -10.64
N LYS A 67 -10.67 -5.71 -10.50
CA LYS A 67 -11.36 -6.87 -11.07
C LYS A 67 -11.61 -6.77 -12.58
N LYS A 68 -11.76 -5.55 -13.10
CA LYS A 68 -12.09 -5.28 -14.50
C LYS A 68 -10.88 -5.10 -15.40
N LEU A 69 -9.72 -4.77 -14.84
CA LEU A 69 -8.48 -4.67 -15.59
C LEU A 69 -8.03 -6.05 -16.08
N SER A 70 -7.50 -6.10 -17.31
CA SER A 70 -6.75 -7.24 -17.81
C SER A 70 -5.42 -7.38 -17.07
N ASP A 71 -4.82 -8.58 -17.10
CA ASP A 71 -3.55 -8.81 -16.40
C ASP A 71 -2.41 -7.92 -16.94
N LYS A 72 -2.45 -7.55 -18.23
CA LYS A 72 -1.52 -6.59 -18.84
C LYS A 72 -1.67 -5.19 -18.25
N GLU A 73 -2.91 -4.74 -18.03
CA GLU A 73 -3.19 -3.44 -17.43
C GLU A 73 -2.84 -3.43 -15.94
N VAL A 74 -3.12 -4.52 -15.23
CA VAL A 74 -2.70 -4.72 -13.83
C VAL A 74 -1.19 -4.60 -13.71
N ALA A 75 -0.43 -5.32 -14.54
CA ALA A 75 1.03 -5.24 -14.55
C ALA A 75 1.53 -3.82 -14.88
N SER A 76 0.88 -3.13 -15.82
CA SER A 76 1.19 -1.75 -16.16
C SER A 76 0.97 -0.79 -14.98
N VAL A 77 -0.16 -0.89 -14.28
CA VAL A 77 -0.46 -0.06 -13.09
C VAL A 77 0.55 -0.32 -11.97
N VAL A 78 0.88 -1.59 -11.71
CA VAL A 78 1.87 -1.96 -10.69
C VAL A 78 3.26 -1.45 -11.05
N SER A 79 3.70 -1.63 -12.30
CA SER A 79 5.03 -1.21 -12.75
C SER A 79 5.17 0.31 -12.83
N ALA A 80 4.13 1.02 -13.27
CA ALA A 80 4.14 2.47 -13.38
C ALA A 80 3.86 3.17 -12.04
N GLY A 81 3.32 2.45 -11.05
CA GLY A 81 2.87 3.01 -9.79
C GLY A 81 1.73 4.03 -9.95
N LYS A 82 1.03 4.02 -11.09
CA LYS A 82 -0.06 4.97 -11.37
C LYS A 82 -1.05 4.49 -12.40
N LEU A 83 -2.26 5.03 -12.33
CA LEU A 83 -3.29 4.88 -13.36
C LEU A 83 -2.89 5.59 -14.65
N SER A 84 -3.02 4.92 -15.78
CA SER A 84 -2.81 5.50 -17.11
C SER A 84 -3.72 4.84 -18.15
N GLY A 85 -3.95 5.53 -19.28
CA GLY A 85 -4.68 5.00 -20.43
C GLY A 85 -6.06 4.43 -20.08
N SER A 86 -6.30 3.19 -20.52
CA SER A 86 -7.55 2.46 -20.30
C SER A 86 -7.87 2.23 -18.83
N ALA A 87 -6.87 1.98 -17.97
CA ALA A 87 -7.07 1.79 -16.55
C ALA A 87 -7.65 3.05 -15.87
N SER A 88 -7.19 4.23 -16.29
CA SER A 88 -7.75 5.51 -15.81
C SER A 88 -9.21 5.70 -16.22
N ARG A 89 -9.58 5.27 -17.44
CA ARG A 89 -10.98 5.30 -17.89
C ARG A 89 -11.86 4.39 -17.05
N VAL A 90 -11.46 3.13 -16.85
CA VAL A 90 -12.21 2.18 -16.02
C VAL A 90 -12.34 2.70 -14.59
N TRP A 91 -11.25 3.23 -14.03
CA TRP A 91 -11.24 3.86 -12.71
C TRP A 91 -12.28 4.98 -12.59
N ASN A 92 -12.29 5.94 -13.52
CA ASN A 92 -13.22 7.06 -13.50
C ASN A 92 -14.69 6.60 -13.60
N GLU A 93 -14.97 5.57 -14.40
CA GLU A 93 -16.30 4.96 -14.47
C GLU A 93 -16.68 4.31 -13.12
N GLN A 94 -15.76 3.61 -12.46
CA GLN A 94 -16.03 2.98 -11.16
C GLN A 94 -16.17 4.02 -10.04
N MET A 95 -15.37 5.09 -10.04
CA MET A 95 -15.50 6.20 -9.09
C MET A 95 -16.87 6.87 -9.18
N LYS A 96 -17.44 7.04 -10.38
CA LYS A 96 -18.81 7.57 -10.54
C LYS A 96 -19.88 6.62 -10.01
N ALA A 97 -19.67 5.31 -10.14
CA ALA A 97 -20.61 4.30 -9.67
C ALA A 97 -20.53 4.02 -8.16
N CYS A 98 -19.49 4.50 -7.49
CA CYS A 98 -19.19 4.28 -6.07
C CYS A 98 -19.37 5.54 -5.22
N LYS A 99 -20.06 6.57 -5.75
CA LYS A 99 -20.45 7.77 -5.00
C LYS A 99 -21.64 7.48 -4.11
#